data_AF-A0A1J5D0E1-F1
#
_entry.id   AF-A0A1J5D0E1-F1
#
_cell.length_a   1.000
_cell.length_b   1.000
_cell.length_c   1.000
_cell.angle_alpha   90.00
_cell.angle_beta   90.00
_cell.angle_gamma   90.00
#
_symmetry.space_group_name_H-M   'P 1'
#
loop_
_entity.id
_entity.type
_entity.pdbx_description
1 polymer ?
#
loop_
_entity_poly.entity_id
_entity_poly.type
_entity_poly.pdbx_seq_one_letter_code
_entity_poly.pdbx_strand_id
1 'polypeptide(L)'
;MSSTLKDKRFALILSLLAALALVLSTAGVAFAKGKGDKQDKPCKADIERLCGDVELGGGRIAKCLVEHESELSTQCQERVSKGKEKLQKLREACESDLQQFCASASTKKEIRSCLKEHRDELSESCKAVGAKGKKGGNGKKGGPLLEACQADIQSLCSGSTGRKEIRTCMQSNREKLSAECTAQVEKMETKGAAAISACGEDAKEFCADVEGRKAIRDCLADHESELSLSCTTFIEKKKEARRAKKGKGKRSKDSK
;
A
#
# COMPACT_ATOMS: atom_id res chain seq x y z
N MET A 1 37.73 43.92 -61.31
CA MET A 1 36.59 43.06 -61.71
C MET A 1 36.27 42.01 -60.63
N SER A 2 36.26 42.39 -59.34
CA SER A 2 36.12 41.43 -58.23
C SER A 2 34.82 41.58 -57.41
N SER A 3 34.03 42.62 -57.69
CA SER A 3 32.82 42.94 -56.91
C SER A 3 31.57 42.23 -57.43
N THR A 4 31.50 41.88 -58.72
CA THR A 4 30.29 41.29 -59.34
C THR A 4 30.09 39.79 -59.08
N LEU A 5 31.10 39.08 -58.55
CA LEU A 5 31.00 37.66 -58.18
C LEU A 5 30.46 37.44 -56.76
N LYS A 6 30.60 38.44 -55.87
CA LYS A 6 30.21 38.35 -54.47
C LYS A 6 28.69 38.49 -54.30
N ASP A 7 28.08 39.35 -55.10
CA ASP A 7 26.63 39.60 -55.09
C ASP A 7 25.81 38.41 -55.64
N LYS A 8 26.29 37.73 -56.69
CA LYS A 8 25.64 36.53 -57.24
C LYS A 8 25.69 35.32 -56.30
N ARG A 9 26.75 35.20 -55.49
CA ARG A 9 26.87 34.15 -54.46
C ARG A 9 25.94 34.41 -53.28
N PHE A 10 25.77 35.67 -52.88
CA PHE A 10 24.82 36.05 -51.83
C PHE A 10 23.37 35.79 -52.24
N ALA A 11 23.00 36.10 -53.49
CA ALA A 11 21.66 35.85 -54.02
C ALA A 11 21.31 34.35 -54.14
N LEU A 12 22.29 33.49 -54.48
CA LEU A 12 22.08 32.03 -54.55
C LEU A 12 21.96 31.39 -53.16
N ILE A 13 22.70 31.88 -52.17
CA ILE A 13 22.63 31.38 -50.78
C ILE A 13 21.31 31.77 -50.11
N LEU A 14 20.79 32.98 -50.37
CA LEU A 14 19.47 33.42 -49.86
C LEU A 14 18.30 32.60 -50.45
N SER A 15 18.34 32.26 -51.74
CA SER A 15 17.31 31.42 -52.37
C SER A 15 17.32 29.96 -51.88
N LEU A 16 18.47 29.42 -51.48
CA LEU A 16 18.58 28.08 -50.89
C LEU A 16 18.05 28.00 -49.44
N LEU A 17 18.17 29.09 -48.66
CA LEU A 17 17.66 29.16 -47.29
C LEU A 17 16.13 29.31 -47.22
N ALA A 18 15.52 29.98 -48.20
CA ALA A 18 14.06 30.13 -48.26
C ALA A 18 13.33 28.82 -48.61
N ALA A 19 13.97 27.92 -49.36
CA ALA A 19 13.39 26.62 -49.73
C ALA A 19 13.40 25.58 -48.58
N LEU A 20 14.22 25.79 -47.54
CA LEU A 20 14.32 24.87 -46.39
C LEU A 20 13.27 25.16 -45.30
N ALA A 21 12.56 26.30 -45.38
CA ALA A 21 11.58 26.73 -44.38
C ALA A 21 10.14 26.23 -44.62
N LEU A 22 9.88 25.47 -45.70
CA LEU A 22 8.51 25.07 -46.11
C LEU A 22 8.17 23.58 -45.92
N VAL A 23 8.82 22.87 -44.98
CA VAL A 23 8.54 21.43 -44.72
C VAL A 23 8.42 21.07 -43.22
N LEU A 24 8.16 22.02 -42.31
CA LEU A 24 7.89 21.68 -40.91
C LEU A 24 6.65 22.40 -40.36
N SER A 25 5.45 21.95 -40.74
CA SER A 25 4.19 22.39 -40.08
C SER A 25 3.06 21.36 -40.19
N THR A 26 3.30 20.11 -39.78
CA THR A 26 2.23 19.19 -39.34
C THR A 26 2.72 18.26 -38.21
N ALA A 27 3.32 18.83 -37.16
CA ALA A 27 3.38 18.11 -35.89
C ALA A 27 2.02 18.28 -35.19
N GLY A 28 1.14 17.29 -35.37
CA GLY A 28 -0.05 17.18 -34.54
C GLY A 28 0.36 17.12 -33.07
N VAL A 29 -0.11 18.08 -32.28
CA VAL A 29 -0.01 18.04 -30.82
C VAL A 29 -0.89 16.89 -30.31
N ALA A 30 -0.29 15.72 -30.18
CA ALA A 30 -0.84 14.65 -29.36
C ALA A 30 -0.76 15.12 -27.91
N PHE A 31 -1.91 15.43 -27.31
CA PHE A 31 -2.01 15.67 -25.88
C PHE A 31 -1.45 14.45 -25.15
N ALA A 32 -0.27 14.63 -24.55
CA ALA A 32 0.34 13.64 -23.69
C ALA A 32 -0.61 13.36 -22.52
N LYS A 33 -1.17 12.15 -22.48
CA LYS A 33 -1.87 11.63 -21.30
C LYS A 33 -0.86 11.62 -20.15
N GLY A 34 -0.96 12.60 -19.27
CA GLY A 34 -0.09 12.76 -18.11
C GLY A 34 0.01 11.43 -17.34
N LYS A 35 1.25 10.96 -17.16
CA LYS A 35 1.57 9.87 -16.25
C LYS A 35 1.24 10.36 -14.84
N GLY A 36 0.19 9.81 -14.23
CA GLY A 36 -0.21 10.15 -12.86
C GLY A 36 0.96 9.93 -11.90
N ASP A 37 1.38 11.02 -11.26
CA ASP A 37 2.38 11.03 -10.22
C ASP A 37 1.88 10.24 -9.00
N LYS A 38 2.82 9.65 -8.28
CA LYS A 38 2.52 8.82 -7.12
C LYS A 38 2.12 9.73 -5.96
N GLN A 39 0.85 9.65 -5.57
CA GLN A 39 0.26 10.14 -4.32
C GLN A 39 -0.50 11.47 -4.35
N ASP A 40 -0.91 11.96 -5.52
CA ASP A 40 -1.99 12.96 -5.51
C ASP A 40 -3.31 12.29 -5.14
N LYS A 41 -3.81 12.58 -3.94
CA LYS A 41 -5.19 12.26 -3.57
C LYS A 41 -6.06 13.16 -4.45
N PRO A 42 -6.76 12.62 -5.46
CA PRO A 42 -7.38 13.42 -6.52
C PRO A 42 -8.46 14.38 -6.03
N CYS A 43 -8.96 14.19 -4.80
CA CYS A 43 -9.95 15.04 -4.16
C CYS A 43 -9.37 16.02 -3.13
N LYS A 44 -8.05 16.10 -2.94
CA LYS A 44 -7.47 16.91 -1.84
C LYS A 44 -7.88 18.39 -1.93
N ALA A 45 -7.66 19.01 -3.08
CA ALA A 45 -7.98 20.42 -3.30
C ALA A 45 -9.51 20.66 -3.20
N ASP A 46 -10.32 19.74 -3.73
CA ASP A 46 -11.78 19.85 -3.63
C ASP A 46 -12.27 19.71 -2.18
N ILE A 47 -11.65 18.85 -1.37
CA ILE A 47 -11.97 18.73 0.06
C ILE A 47 -11.65 20.04 0.79
N GLU A 48 -10.48 20.64 0.55
CA GLU A 48 -10.08 21.90 1.20
C GLU A 48 -11.01 23.06 0.81
N ARG A 49 -11.43 23.12 -0.47
CA ARG A 49 -12.29 24.18 -1.00
C ARG A 49 -13.77 24.04 -0.63
N LEU A 50 -14.31 22.82 -0.67
CA LEU A 50 -15.76 22.56 -0.55
C LEU A 50 -16.15 21.93 0.79
N CYS A 51 -15.25 21.22 1.45
CA CYS A 51 -15.53 20.42 2.64
C CYS A 51 -14.59 20.73 3.81
N GLY A 52 -13.96 21.91 3.82
CA GLY A 52 -12.93 22.29 4.81
C GLY A 52 -13.45 22.29 6.25
N ASP A 53 -14.72 22.68 6.45
CA ASP A 53 -15.36 22.75 7.77
C ASP A 53 -16.03 21.43 8.18
N VAL A 54 -15.98 20.40 7.34
CA VAL A 54 -16.60 19.11 7.62
C VAL A 54 -15.71 18.31 8.54
N GLU A 55 -16.22 17.99 9.73
CA GLU A 55 -15.49 17.16 10.68
C GLU A 55 -15.09 15.79 10.09
N LEU A 56 -13.85 15.39 10.37
CA LEU A 56 -13.28 14.14 9.89
C LEU A 56 -14.01 12.91 10.48
N GLY A 57 -13.96 11.80 9.75
CA GLY A 57 -14.54 10.53 10.18
C GLY A 57 -16.00 10.30 9.73
N GLY A 58 -16.53 9.13 10.06
CA GLY A 58 -17.92 8.73 9.77
C GLY A 58 -18.30 8.60 8.29
N GLY A 59 -17.44 9.00 7.35
CA GLY A 59 -17.80 9.14 5.94
C GLY A 59 -18.36 10.52 5.59
N ARG A 60 -18.30 11.50 6.51
CA ARG A 60 -18.86 12.85 6.31
C ARG A 60 -18.24 13.60 5.14
N ILE A 61 -16.91 13.56 5.00
CA ILE A 61 -16.21 14.12 3.83
C ILE A 61 -16.70 13.48 2.53
N ALA A 62 -16.92 12.16 2.52
CA ALA A 62 -17.44 11.49 1.32
C ALA A 62 -18.87 11.94 1.01
N LYS A 63 -19.72 12.18 2.01
CA LYS A 63 -21.06 12.74 1.84
C LYS A 63 -20.99 14.17 1.26
N CYS A 64 -20.16 15.03 1.84
CA CYS A 64 -19.96 16.39 1.34
C CYS A 64 -19.49 16.42 -0.12
N LEU A 65 -18.50 15.58 -0.48
CA LEU A 65 -18.06 15.47 -1.88
C LEU A 65 -19.16 14.97 -2.82
N VAL A 66 -20.10 14.16 -2.33
CA VAL A 66 -21.27 13.72 -3.10
C VAL A 66 -22.29 14.85 -3.27
N GLU A 67 -22.51 15.67 -2.25
CA GLU A 67 -23.40 16.84 -2.29
C GLU A 67 -22.86 17.91 -3.27
N HIS A 68 -21.53 18.07 -3.34
CA HIS A 68 -20.87 18.99 -4.27
C HIS A 68 -20.33 18.33 -5.55
N GLU A 69 -20.88 17.18 -5.98
CA GLU A 69 -20.30 16.37 -7.07
C GLU A 69 -20.11 17.15 -8.40
N SER A 70 -21.00 18.09 -8.69
CA SER A 70 -20.94 18.93 -9.90
C SER A 70 -19.86 20.01 -9.85
N GLU A 71 -19.37 20.35 -8.65
CA GLU A 71 -18.36 21.38 -8.42
C GLU A 71 -16.96 20.79 -8.25
N LEU A 72 -16.84 19.45 -8.28
CA LEU A 72 -15.56 18.76 -8.13
C LEU A 72 -14.70 18.90 -9.38
N SER A 73 -13.38 18.83 -9.20
CA SER A 73 -12.46 18.58 -10.31
C SER A 73 -12.81 17.25 -11.01
N THR A 74 -12.53 17.15 -12.32
CA THR A 74 -12.80 15.93 -13.10
C THR A 74 -12.21 14.67 -12.47
N GLN A 75 -10.99 14.77 -11.92
CA GLN A 75 -10.32 13.65 -11.27
C GLN A 75 -11.00 13.26 -9.96
N CYS A 76 -11.46 14.22 -9.16
CA CYS A 76 -12.20 13.91 -7.95
C CYS A 76 -13.60 13.36 -8.25
N GLN A 77 -14.29 13.93 -9.24
CA GLN A 77 -15.60 13.46 -9.69
C GLN A 77 -15.55 12.00 -10.11
N GLU A 78 -14.60 11.62 -10.99
CA GLU A 78 -14.43 10.21 -11.41
C GLU A 78 -14.24 9.27 -10.21
N ARG A 79 -13.56 9.75 -9.17
CA ARG A 79 -13.27 8.98 -7.96
C ARG A 79 -14.46 8.86 -7.04
N VAL A 80 -15.27 9.92 -6.93
CA VAL A 80 -16.54 9.92 -6.20
C VAL A 80 -17.53 9.00 -6.89
N SER A 81 -17.69 9.09 -8.21
CA SER A 81 -18.60 8.22 -8.98
C SER A 81 -18.21 6.74 -8.88
N LYS A 82 -16.90 6.41 -9.00
CA LYS A 82 -16.40 5.05 -8.72
C LYS A 82 -16.65 4.60 -7.28
N GLY A 83 -16.66 5.53 -6.32
CA GLY A 83 -17.00 5.27 -4.93
C GLY A 83 -18.48 4.92 -4.77
N LYS A 84 -19.38 5.69 -5.39
CA LYS A 84 -20.82 5.46 -5.43
C LYS A 84 -21.16 4.10 -6.04
N GLU A 85 -20.60 3.79 -7.21
CA GLU A 85 -20.81 2.51 -7.89
C GLU A 85 -20.42 1.32 -7.00
N LYS A 86 -19.29 1.42 -6.28
CA LYS A 86 -18.87 0.37 -5.34
C LYS A 86 -19.79 0.25 -4.14
N LEU A 87 -20.27 1.37 -3.61
CA LEU A 87 -21.19 1.37 -2.47
C LEU A 87 -22.53 0.78 -2.88
N GLN A 88 -23.03 1.11 -4.07
CA GLN A 88 -24.23 0.53 -4.65
C GLN A 88 -24.08 -0.99 -4.81
N LYS A 89 -23.02 -1.45 -5.48
CA LYS A 89 -22.74 -2.89 -5.64
C LYS A 89 -22.64 -3.62 -4.31
N LEU A 90 -22.08 -2.98 -3.28
CA LEU A 90 -22.03 -3.53 -1.93
C LEU A 90 -23.43 -3.65 -1.34
N ARG A 91 -24.25 -2.59 -1.44
CA ARG A 91 -25.61 -2.56 -0.90
C ARG A 91 -26.49 -3.62 -1.54
N GLU A 92 -26.46 -3.72 -2.87
CA GLU A 92 -27.24 -4.71 -3.63
C GLU A 92 -26.83 -6.14 -3.27
N ALA A 93 -25.53 -6.42 -3.27
CA ALA A 93 -25.05 -7.78 -3.01
C ALA A 93 -25.20 -8.23 -1.55
N CYS A 94 -25.30 -7.29 -0.60
CA CYS A 94 -25.43 -7.54 0.83
C CYS A 94 -26.80 -7.17 1.40
N GLU A 95 -27.80 -6.88 0.56
CA GLU A 95 -29.08 -6.33 1.04
C GLU A 95 -29.75 -7.23 2.09
N SER A 96 -29.94 -8.51 1.75
CA SER A 96 -30.54 -9.50 2.66
C SER A 96 -29.70 -9.72 3.91
N ASP A 97 -28.37 -9.77 3.76
CA ASP A 97 -27.46 -9.97 4.89
C ASP A 97 -27.46 -8.78 5.84
N LEU A 98 -27.55 -7.56 5.31
CA LEU A 98 -27.63 -6.35 6.13
C LEU A 98 -28.94 -6.29 6.90
N GLN A 99 -30.05 -6.72 6.29
CA GLN A 99 -31.34 -6.81 6.98
C GLN A 99 -31.34 -7.89 8.06
N GLN A 100 -30.77 -9.05 7.76
CA GLN A 100 -30.78 -10.20 8.67
C GLN A 100 -29.81 -10.04 9.84
N PHE A 101 -28.60 -9.55 9.59
CA PHE A 101 -27.51 -9.54 10.58
C PHE A 101 -27.17 -8.14 11.08
N CYS A 102 -27.37 -7.10 10.26
CA CYS A 102 -26.83 -5.76 10.51
C CYS A 102 -27.88 -4.65 10.60
N ALA A 103 -29.13 -4.97 10.94
CA ALA A 103 -30.23 -3.99 10.94
C ALA A 103 -30.00 -2.78 11.86
N SER A 104 -29.22 -2.96 12.95
CA SER A 104 -28.86 -1.88 13.88
C SER A 104 -27.66 -1.03 13.43
N ALA A 105 -26.92 -1.45 12.39
CA ALA A 105 -25.71 -0.78 11.96
C ALA A 105 -26.03 0.40 11.04
N SER A 106 -25.79 1.63 11.51
CA SER A 106 -26.18 2.85 10.77
C SER A 106 -24.98 3.55 10.12
N THR A 107 -23.77 3.30 10.61
CA THR A 107 -22.53 3.87 10.07
C THR A 107 -21.76 2.86 9.24
N LYS A 108 -20.93 3.35 8.32
CA LYS A 108 -20.00 2.53 7.54
C LYS A 108 -19.10 1.65 8.42
N LYS A 109 -18.73 2.14 9.61
CA LYS A 109 -17.88 1.41 10.56
C LYS A 109 -18.65 0.25 11.19
N GLU A 110 -19.87 0.49 11.64
CA GLU A 110 -20.76 -0.54 12.22
C GLU A 110 -21.11 -1.60 11.18
N ILE A 111 -21.53 -1.19 9.98
CA ILE A 111 -21.85 -2.12 8.88
C ILE A 111 -20.65 -3.01 8.59
N ARG A 112 -19.44 -2.43 8.52
CA ARG A 112 -18.22 -3.19 8.30
C ARG A 112 -17.87 -4.12 9.48
N SER A 113 -18.16 -3.72 10.72
CA SER A 113 -17.93 -4.59 11.89
C SER A 113 -18.89 -5.76 11.87
N CYS A 114 -20.18 -5.51 11.68
CA CYS A 114 -21.21 -6.53 11.60
C CYS A 114 -20.96 -7.54 10.48
N LEU A 115 -20.73 -7.08 9.24
CA LEU A 115 -20.39 -7.96 8.11
C LEU A 115 -19.13 -8.79 8.36
N LYS A 116 -18.22 -8.31 9.21
CA LYS A 116 -17.02 -9.05 9.59
C LYS A 116 -17.33 -10.12 10.64
N GLU A 117 -18.18 -9.82 11.61
CA GLU A 117 -18.62 -10.74 12.67
C GLU A 117 -19.44 -11.90 12.10
N HIS A 118 -20.32 -11.62 11.15
CA HIS A 118 -21.18 -12.61 10.50
C HIS A 118 -20.60 -13.16 9.20
N ARG A 119 -19.31 -12.95 8.92
CA ARG A 119 -18.70 -13.21 7.60
C ARG A 119 -19.01 -14.59 7.02
N ASP A 120 -19.01 -15.61 7.86
CA ASP A 120 -19.20 -17.00 7.43
C ASP A 120 -20.70 -17.32 7.16
N GLU A 121 -21.60 -16.57 7.79
CA GLU A 121 -23.06 -16.64 7.64
C GLU A 121 -23.60 -15.79 6.48
N LEU A 122 -22.80 -14.85 5.96
CA LEU A 122 -23.18 -14.00 4.82
C LEU A 122 -23.44 -14.82 3.55
N SER A 123 -24.30 -14.30 2.69
CA SER A 123 -24.48 -14.78 1.32
C SER A 123 -23.17 -14.77 0.52
N GLU A 124 -23.08 -15.67 -0.46
CA GLU A 124 -21.93 -15.71 -1.38
C GLU A 124 -21.78 -14.42 -2.20
N SER A 125 -22.90 -13.77 -2.53
CA SER A 125 -22.91 -12.47 -3.19
C SER A 125 -22.27 -11.38 -2.32
N CYS A 126 -22.64 -11.31 -1.04
CA CYS A 126 -22.06 -10.32 -0.13
C CYS A 126 -20.58 -10.60 0.18
N LYS A 127 -20.22 -11.87 0.36
CA LYS A 127 -18.82 -12.32 0.50
C LYS A 127 -17.98 -11.88 -0.69
N ALA A 128 -18.49 -12.01 -1.92
CA ALA A 128 -17.75 -11.68 -3.15
C ALA A 128 -17.38 -10.19 -3.24
N VAL A 129 -18.27 -9.29 -2.81
CA VAL A 129 -18.03 -7.84 -2.82
C VAL A 129 -17.22 -7.36 -1.61
N GLY A 130 -17.40 -7.98 -0.43
CA GLY A 130 -16.67 -7.66 0.79
C GLY A 130 -15.22 -8.18 0.84
N ALA A 131 -14.91 -9.25 0.11
CA ALA A 131 -13.62 -9.95 0.15
C ALA A 131 -12.46 -9.26 -0.59
N LYS A 132 -12.64 -8.04 -1.14
CA LYS A 132 -11.55 -7.31 -1.82
C LYS A 132 -10.62 -6.52 -0.90
N GLY A 133 -10.78 -6.62 0.42
CA GLY A 133 -9.65 -6.37 1.32
C GLY A 133 -8.65 -7.50 1.13
N LYS A 134 -7.43 -7.20 0.65
CA LYS A 134 -6.32 -8.19 0.57
C LYS A 134 -6.42 -9.11 1.78
N LYS A 135 -6.44 -10.44 1.57
CA LYS A 135 -6.26 -11.43 2.64
C LYS A 135 -5.04 -11.03 3.47
N GLY A 136 -5.29 -10.29 4.54
CA GLY A 136 -4.36 -9.86 5.55
C GLY A 136 -4.81 -10.50 6.84
N GLY A 137 -4.72 -11.84 6.87
CA GLY A 137 -5.06 -12.66 8.03
C GLY A 137 -6.55 -12.75 8.32
N ASN A 138 -7.02 -13.97 8.63
CA ASN A 138 -8.25 -14.13 9.36
C ASN A 138 -8.17 -13.28 10.64
N GLY A 139 -9.30 -12.67 11.02
CA GLY A 139 -9.42 -11.74 12.13
C GLY A 139 -9.23 -12.33 13.53
N LYS A 140 -8.32 -13.30 13.73
CA LYS A 140 -7.72 -13.52 15.06
C LYS A 140 -6.66 -12.42 15.25
N LYS A 141 -7.03 -11.33 15.91
CA LYS A 141 -6.06 -10.31 16.36
C LYS A 141 -5.02 -11.06 17.20
N GLY A 142 -3.84 -11.35 16.64
CA GLY A 142 -2.80 -12.10 17.35
C GLY A 142 -1.90 -13.03 16.54
N GLY A 143 -2.38 -13.57 15.42
CA GLY A 143 -1.64 -14.60 14.67
C GLY A 143 -1.29 -15.85 15.49
N PRO A 144 -0.55 -16.80 14.91
CA PRO A 144 -0.25 -18.09 15.58
C PRO A 144 0.56 -17.96 16.88
N LEU A 145 1.27 -16.84 17.05
CA LEU A 145 2.05 -16.57 18.25
C LEU A 145 1.15 -16.17 19.43
N LEU A 146 0.23 -15.23 19.23
CA LEU A 146 -0.64 -14.81 20.33
C LEU A 146 -1.59 -15.93 20.73
N GLU A 147 -2.08 -16.72 19.77
CA GLU A 147 -2.98 -17.84 20.04
C GLU A 147 -2.32 -18.87 20.97
N ALA A 148 -1.08 -19.27 20.69
CA ALA A 148 -0.35 -20.20 21.54
C ALA A 148 0.05 -19.59 22.90
N CYS A 149 0.29 -18.28 22.94
CA CYS A 149 0.78 -17.60 24.14
C CYS A 149 -0.29 -16.89 24.96
N GLN A 150 -1.58 -17.01 24.60
CA GLN A 150 -2.63 -16.20 25.23
C GLN A 150 -2.80 -16.52 26.71
N ALA A 151 -2.81 -17.81 27.07
CA ALA A 151 -2.93 -18.25 28.45
C ALA A 151 -1.71 -17.83 29.29
N ASP A 152 -0.50 -17.93 28.72
CA ASP A 152 0.74 -17.48 29.38
C ASP A 152 0.76 -15.98 29.58
N ILE A 153 0.32 -15.19 28.59
CA ILE A 153 0.24 -13.73 28.72
C ILE A 153 -0.76 -13.34 29.81
N GLN A 154 -1.91 -14.00 29.89
CA GLN A 154 -2.91 -13.72 30.91
C GLN A 154 -2.45 -14.10 32.32
N SER A 155 -1.76 -15.22 32.48
CA SER A 155 -1.34 -15.73 33.80
C SER A 155 -0.02 -15.12 34.29
N LEU A 156 0.94 -14.86 33.39
CA LEU A 156 2.29 -14.41 33.74
C LEU A 156 2.50 -12.91 33.48
N CYS A 157 1.76 -12.32 32.54
CA CYS A 157 2.01 -10.95 32.05
C CYS A 157 0.78 -10.02 32.13
N SER A 158 -0.17 -10.30 33.02
CA SER A 158 -1.40 -9.51 33.20
C SER A 158 -1.16 -8.03 33.51
N GLY A 159 -0.02 -7.67 34.11
CA GLY A 159 0.39 -6.29 34.38
C GLY A 159 0.99 -5.55 33.18
N SER A 160 1.13 -6.19 32.02
CA SER A 160 1.69 -5.56 30.82
C SER A 160 0.60 -4.96 29.95
N THR A 161 0.68 -3.65 29.68
CA THR A 161 -0.31 -2.89 28.90
C THR A 161 0.09 -2.72 27.44
N GLY A 162 1.39 -2.84 27.14
CA GLY A 162 1.95 -2.64 25.82
C GLY A 162 2.63 -3.87 25.23
N ARG A 163 2.74 -3.91 23.89
CA ARG A 163 3.45 -4.98 23.17
C ARG A 163 4.93 -5.14 23.61
N LYS A 164 5.60 -4.02 23.93
CA LYS A 164 7.00 -4.01 24.40
C LYS A 164 7.10 -4.61 25.81
N GLU A 165 6.19 -4.22 26.70
CA GLU A 165 6.09 -4.74 28.07
C GLU A 165 5.78 -6.24 28.07
N ILE A 166 4.79 -6.68 27.28
CA ILE A 166 4.46 -8.11 27.13
C ILE A 166 5.70 -8.88 26.65
N ARG A 167 6.44 -8.34 25.67
CA ARG A 167 7.67 -8.98 25.19
C ARG A 167 8.70 -9.12 26.31
N THR A 168 8.96 -8.06 27.06
CA THR A 168 9.91 -8.07 28.18
C THR A 168 9.46 -9.03 29.29
N CYS A 169 8.17 -9.04 29.63
CA CYS A 169 7.61 -9.97 30.60
C CYS A 169 7.76 -11.44 30.16
N MET A 170 7.43 -11.75 28.90
CA MET A 170 7.58 -13.09 28.36
C MET A 170 9.04 -13.55 28.30
N GLN A 171 9.96 -12.63 28.00
CA GLN A 171 11.41 -12.91 28.08
C GLN A 171 11.84 -13.23 29.52
N SER A 172 11.33 -12.50 30.50
CA SER A 172 11.65 -12.70 31.92
C SER A 172 11.02 -13.98 32.50
N ASN A 173 10.01 -14.54 31.84
CA ASN A 173 9.29 -15.75 32.27
C ASN A 173 9.46 -16.91 31.28
N ARG A 174 10.52 -16.91 30.45
CA ARG A 174 10.69 -17.88 29.34
C ARG A 174 10.58 -19.33 29.79
N GLU A 175 11.11 -19.67 30.97
CA GLU A 175 11.06 -21.03 31.52
C GLU A 175 9.68 -21.42 32.09
N LYS A 176 8.83 -20.43 32.37
CA LYS A 176 7.48 -20.63 32.91
C LYS A 176 6.40 -20.65 31.81
N LEU A 177 6.79 -20.39 30.56
CA LEU A 177 5.86 -20.43 29.43
C LEU A 177 5.41 -21.86 29.17
N SER A 178 4.16 -22.01 28.72
CA SER A 178 3.66 -23.28 28.19
C SER A 178 4.54 -23.82 27.06
N ALA A 179 4.53 -25.16 26.89
CA ALA A 179 5.24 -25.80 25.80
C ALA A 179 4.78 -25.28 24.41
N GLU A 180 3.48 -25.02 24.25
CA GLU A 180 2.91 -24.48 23.03
C GLU A 180 3.40 -23.06 22.72
N CYS A 181 3.42 -22.19 23.72
CA CYS A 181 3.95 -20.85 23.56
C CYS A 181 5.45 -20.84 23.32
N THR A 182 6.21 -21.66 24.06
CA THR A 182 7.66 -21.79 23.92
C THR A 182 8.04 -22.19 22.49
N ALA A 183 7.42 -23.23 21.95
CA ALA A 183 7.66 -23.69 20.58
C ALA A 183 7.39 -22.59 19.54
N GLN A 184 6.38 -21.74 19.76
CA GLN A 184 6.03 -20.65 18.85
C GLN A 184 6.97 -19.43 19.00
N VAL A 185 7.44 -19.14 20.21
CA VAL A 185 8.48 -18.13 20.45
C VAL A 185 9.77 -18.54 19.74
N GLU A 186 10.20 -19.80 19.88
CA GLU A 186 11.39 -20.33 19.20
C GLU A 186 11.26 -20.32 17.67
N LYS A 187 10.07 -20.66 17.15
CA LYS A 187 9.76 -20.54 15.72
C LYS A 187 9.82 -19.08 15.21
N MET A 188 9.61 -18.11 16.08
CA MET A 188 9.71 -16.69 15.74
C MET A 188 11.14 -16.17 15.87
N GLU A 189 11.90 -16.69 16.84
CA GLU A 189 13.34 -16.45 17.01
C GLU A 189 14.11 -16.96 15.78
N THR A 190 13.88 -18.20 15.35
CA THR A 190 14.52 -18.80 14.16
C THR A 190 14.24 -18.04 12.86
N LYS A 191 13.03 -17.48 12.69
CA LYS A 191 12.66 -16.68 11.50
C LYS A 191 13.39 -15.34 11.44
N GLY A 192 13.81 -14.78 12.57
CA GLY A 192 14.60 -13.55 12.67
C GLY A 192 16.10 -13.80 12.76
N ALA A 193 16.51 -14.93 13.34
CA ALA A 193 17.89 -15.29 13.61
C ALA A 193 18.74 -15.29 12.35
N ALA A 194 18.23 -15.85 11.24
CA ALA A 194 18.99 -15.88 9.98
C ALA A 194 19.29 -14.48 9.40
N ALA A 195 18.44 -13.47 9.68
CA ALA A 195 18.70 -12.09 9.27
C ALA A 195 19.66 -11.39 10.22
N ILE A 196 19.54 -11.66 11.52
CA ILE A 196 20.43 -11.11 12.54
C ILE A 196 21.84 -11.70 12.40
N SER A 197 21.96 -12.99 12.13
CA SER A 197 23.25 -13.64 11.93
C SER A 197 23.94 -13.21 10.64
N ALA A 198 23.17 -12.88 9.59
CA ALA A 198 23.72 -12.48 8.30
C ALA A 198 24.00 -10.98 8.20
N CYS A 199 23.23 -10.13 8.88
CA CYS A 199 23.28 -8.67 8.71
C CYS A 199 23.39 -7.91 10.03
N GLY A 200 23.55 -8.59 11.17
CA GLY A 200 23.47 -7.95 12.49
C GLY A 200 24.60 -7.00 12.79
N GLU A 201 25.81 -7.30 12.30
CA GLU A 201 26.97 -6.41 12.44
C GLU A 201 26.86 -5.24 11.47
N ASP A 202 26.57 -5.51 10.20
CA ASP A 202 26.33 -4.47 9.19
C ASP A 202 25.19 -3.51 9.60
N ALA A 203 24.12 -4.03 10.20
CA ALA A 203 23.02 -3.19 10.68
C ALA A 203 23.42 -2.32 11.87
N LYS A 204 24.36 -2.76 12.72
CA LYS A 204 24.88 -1.93 13.82
C LYS A 204 25.84 -0.86 13.30
N GLU A 205 26.64 -1.19 12.29
CA GLU A 205 27.62 -0.26 11.73
C GLU A 205 26.94 0.83 10.89
N PHE A 206 26.02 0.44 10.00
CA PHE A 206 25.43 1.36 9.03
C PHE A 206 24.02 1.85 9.39
N CYS A 207 23.31 1.16 10.29
CA CYS A 207 21.88 1.42 10.56
C CYS A 207 21.55 1.53 12.06
N ALA A 208 22.49 1.94 12.92
CA ALA A 208 22.34 1.96 14.38
C ALA A 208 21.09 2.73 14.88
N ASP A 209 20.79 3.87 14.25
CA ASP A 209 19.69 4.76 14.66
C ASP A 209 18.35 4.43 13.98
N VAL A 210 18.30 3.36 13.17
CA VAL A 210 17.14 3.03 12.37
C VAL A 210 16.23 2.07 13.12
N GLU A 211 15.07 2.56 13.56
CA GLU A 211 14.08 1.72 14.23
C GLU A 211 13.12 1.01 13.26
N GLY A 212 12.93 -0.29 13.51
CA GLY A 212 11.90 -1.09 12.87
C GLY A 212 12.39 -1.89 11.65
N ARG A 213 11.93 -3.14 11.58
CA ARG A 213 12.39 -4.15 10.60
C ARG A 213 12.33 -3.70 9.14
N LYS A 214 11.34 -2.89 8.76
CA LYS A 214 11.23 -2.39 7.37
C LYS A 214 12.29 -1.33 7.10
N ALA A 215 12.45 -0.36 8.00
CA ALA A 215 13.39 0.73 7.85
C ALA A 215 14.83 0.20 7.87
N ILE A 216 15.19 -0.70 8.79
CA ILE A 216 16.52 -1.33 8.83
C ILE A 216 16.84 -2.03 7.52
N ARG A 217 15.88 -2.77 6.96
CA ARG A 217 16.07 -3.46 5.68
C ARG A 217 16.23 -2.49 4.51
N ASP A 218 15.51 -1.37 4.54
CA ASP A 218 15.62 -0.36 3.48
C ASP A 218 16.97 0.38 3.61
N CYS A 219 17.42 0.72 4.84
CA CYS A 219 18.75 1.24 5.14
C CYS A 219 19.87 0.30 4.66
N LEU A 220 19.82 -0.99 5.01
CA LEU A 220 20.79 -1.98 4.52
C LEU A 220 20.82 -2.05 2.98
N ALA A 221 19.68 -1.86 2.31
CA ALA A 221 19.66 -1.85 0.85
C ALA A 221 20.30 -0.60 0.25
N ASP A 222 20.29 0.53 0.95
CA ASP A 222 20.95 1.77 0.53
C ASP A 222 22.48 1.69 0.74
N HIS A 223 22.94 0.85 1.68
CA HIS A 223 24.36 0.58 1.96
C HIS A 223 24.90 -0.70 1.29
N GLU A 224 24.24 -1.23 0.25
CA GLU A 224 24.52 -2.57 -0.31
C GLU A 224 25.99 -2.81 -0.69
N SER A 225 26.71 -1.79 -1.16
CA SER A 225 28.13 -1.87 -1.52
C SER A 225 29.09 -1.92 -0.33
N GLU A 226 28.61 -1.54 0.85
CA GLU A 226 29.40 -1.41 2.09
C GLU A 226 29.17 -2.58 3.04
N LEU A 227 28.16 -3.44 2.77
CA LEU A 227 27.84 -4.57 3.63
C LEU A 227 28.80 -5.75 3.45
N SER A 228 28.89 -6.56 4.50
CA SER A 228 29.52 -7.88 4.44
C SER A 228 28.93 -8.77 3.34
N LEU A 229 29.77 -9.65 2.79
CA LEU A 229 29.35 -10.66 1.82
C LEU A 229 28.18 -11.51 2.33
N SER A 230 28.18 -11.79 3.64
CA SER A 230 27.13 -12.57 4.30
C SER A 230 25.78 -11.85 4.25
N CYS A 231 25.76 -10.53 4.49
CA CYS A 231 24.53 -9.77 4.44
C CYS A 231 24.04 -9.54 3.02
N THR A 232 24.93 -9.18 2.09
CA THR A 232 24.59 -8.96 0.68
C THR A 232 24.00 -10.24 0.06
N THR A 233 24.62 -11.40 0.30
CA THR A 233 24.11 -12.70 -0.17
C THR A 233 22.74 -13.02 0.43
N PHE A 234 22.54 -12.72 1.71
CA PHE A 234 21.25 -12.93 2.36
C PHE A 234 20.15 -12.03 1.77
N ILE A 235 20.46 -10.75 1.57
CA ILE A 235 19.55 -9.77 0.97
C ILE A 235 19.15 -10.21 -0.44
N GLU A 236 20.11 -10.62 -1.28
CA GLU A 236 19.84 -11.10 -2.64
C GLU A 236 18.93 -12.34 -2.64
N LYS A 237 19.26 -13.36 -1.85
CA LYS A 237 18.43 -14.57 -1.70
C LYS A 237 16.99 -14.23 -1.28
N LYS A 238 16.81 -13.22 -0.42
CA LYS A 238 15.47 -12.75 -0.03
C LYS A 238 14.78 -11.94 -1.12
N LYS A 239 15.51 -11.12 -1.89
CA LYS A 239 14.98 -10.39 -3.05
C LYS A 239 14.47 -11.39 -4.11
N GLU A 240 15.23 -12.43 -4.43
CA GLU A 240 14.84 -13.52 -5.34
C GLU A 240 13.59 -14.26 -4.87
N ALA A 241 13.54 -14.70 -3.62
CA ALA A 241 12.39 -15.39 -3.06
C ALA A 241 11.11 -14.53 -3.11
N ARG A 242 11.23 -13.20 -2.95
CA ARG A 242 10.12 -12.25 -3.12
C ARG A 242 9.69 -12.11 -4.57
N ARG A 243 10.63 -12.06 -5.51
CA ARG A 243 10.35 -12.03 -6.96
C ARG A 243 9.59 -13.30 -7.38
N ALA A 244 10.03 -14.48 -6.94
CA ALA A 244 9.36 -15.76 -7.21
C ALA A 244 7.90 -15.79 -6.70
N LYS A 245 7.64 -15.26 -5.49
CA LYS A 245 6.28 -15.18 -4.93
C LYS A 245 5.38 -14.19 -5.69
N LYS A 246 5.93 -13.05 -6.14
CA LYS A 246 5.18 -12.07 -6.96
C LYS A 246 4.81 -12.63 -8.34
N GLY A 247 5.69 -13.43 -8.96
CA GLY A 247 5.41 -14.13 -10.23
C GLY A 247 4.26 -15.15 -10.12
N LYS A 248 4.22 -15.93 -9.02
CA LYS A 248 3.13 -16.88 -8.77
C LYS A 248 1.76 -16.19 -8.55
N GLY A 249 1.73 -15.04 -7.88
CA GLY A 249 0.51 -14.28 -7.65
C GLY A 249 -0.06 -13.56 -8.90
N LYS A 250 0.74 -13.42 -9.97
CA LYS A 250 0.29 -12.87 -11.25
C LYS A 250 -0.36 -13.96 -12.11
N ARG A 251 0.26 -15.14 -12.22
CA ARG A 251 -0.31 -16.31 -12.94
C ARG A 251 -1.69 -16.73 -12.42
N SER A 252 -1.97 -16.65 -11.11
CA SER A 252 -3.30 -16.99 -10.58
C SER A 252 -4.38 -15.92 -10.82
N LYS A 253 -4.05 -14.74 -11.35
CA LYS A 253 -5.04 -13.71 -11.71
C LYS A 253 -5.44 -13.72 -13.17
N ASP A 254 -4.63 -14.35 -14.03
CA ASP A 254 -4.87 -14.44 -15.47
C ASP A 254 -5.61 -15.74 -15.87
N SER A 255 -6.05 -16.54 -14.89
CA SER A 255 -6.79 -17.81 -15.09
C SER A 255 -8.16 -17.84 -14.41
N LYS A 256 -8.78 -16.68 -14.16
CA LYS A 256 -10.16 -16.59 -13.67
C LYS A 256 -10.92 -15.48 -14.36
#